data_AF-A0A149TTB3-F1
#
_entry.id   AF-A0A149TTB3-F1
#
_cell.length_a   1.000
_cell.length_b   1.000
_cell.length_c   1.000
_cell.angle_alpha   90.00
_cell.angle_beta   90.00
_cell.angle_gamma   90.00
#
_symmetry.space_group_name_H-M   'P 1'
#
loop_
_entity.id
_entity.type
_entity.pdbx_description
1 polymer ?
#
loop_
_entity_poly.entity_id
_entity_poly.type
_entity_poly.pdbx_seq_one_letter_code
_entity_poly.pdbx_strand_id
1 'polypeptide(L)'
;MTITLNEAIELITLEADMLDHSEFREWLKLYTADSLYAVPIDPDAKVEDLGKILNYAYDNAEMREKRVERLLGGRSISAAPPARTVRLLSRYRMLEAGTENCTLRCAQLLTELRQGRERYYAADVTFRLKRTEDGLRINQKIVRLLTSTEALTAVSYIL
;
A
#
# COMPACT_ATOMS: atom_id res chain seq x y z
N MET A 1 -8.92 13.37 21.23
CA MET A 1 -9.89 13.66 20.15
C MET A 1 -9.92 12.46 19.21
N THR A 2 -11.04 12.17 18.58
CA THR A 2 -11.16 11.10 17.57
C THR A 2 -10.31 11.44 16.34
N ILE A 3 -9.67 10.45 15.72
CA ILE A 3 -8.97 10.62 14.45
C ILE A 3 -9.99 11.02 13.37
N THR A 4 -9.71 12.14 12.71
CA THR A 4 -10.56 12.70 11.65
C THR A 4 -10.24 12.10 10.29
N LEU A 5 -11.17 12.24 9.35
CA LEU A 5 -10.93 11.83 7.97
C LEU A 5 -9.80 12.63 7.31
N ASN A 6 -9.67 13.93 7.62
CA ASN A 6 -8.60 14.75 7.06
C ASN A 6 -7.21 14.30 7.54
N GLU A 7 -7.02 14.08 8.85
CA GLU A 7 -5.75 13.54 9.39
C GLU A 7 -5.38 12.20 8.72
N ALA A 8 -6.38 11.35 8.50
CA ALA A 8 -6.18 10.07 7.84
C ALA A 8 -5.83 10.22 6.33
N ILE A 9 -6.50 11.12 5.61
CA ILE A 9 -6.23 11.43 4.21
C ILE A 9 -4.83 12.01 4.04
N GLU A 10 -4.41 12.94 4.91
CA GLU A 10 -3.08 13.54 4.88
C GLU A 10 -1.99 12.46 4.94
N LEU A 11 -2.10 11.51 5.88
CA LEU A 11 -1.13 10.43 6.02
C LEU A 11 -1.08 9.51 4.78
N ILE A 12 -2.23 9.06 4.26
CA ILE A 12 -2.23 8.14 3.12
C ILE A 12 -1.88 8.82 1.79
N THR A 13 -2.09 10.13 1.69
CA THR A 13 -1.65 10.92 0.53
C THR A 13 -0.14 11.11 0.55
N LEU A 14 0.44 11.43 1.72
CA LEU A 14 1.89 11.45 1.93
C LEU A 14 2.51 10.09 1.60
N GLU A 15 1.90 9.00 2.06
CA GLU A 15 2.33 7.63 1.76
C GLU A 15 2.44 7.36 0.26
N ALA A 16 1.41 7.73 -0.52
CA ALA A 16 1.39 7.54 -1.96
C ALA A 16 2.45 8.40 -2.68
N ASP A 17 2.60 9.67 -2.28
CA ASP A 17 3.57 10.59 -2.85
C ASP A 17 5.02 10.11 -2.64
N MET A 18 5.34 9.68 -1.42
CA MET A 18 6.66 9.11 -1.08
C MET A 18 6.98 7.87 -1.90
N LEU A 19 5.99 7.02 -2.21
CA LEU A 19 6.19 5.85 -3.07
C LEU A 19 6.48 6.22 -4.53
N ASP A 20 5.83 7.26 -5.07
CA ASP A 20 6.09 7.76 -6.42
C ASP A 20 7.44 8.47 -6.52
N HIS A 21 7.92 9.09 -5.44
CA HIS A 21 9.21 9.80 -5.36
C HIS A 21 10.38 8.95 -4.83
N SER A 22 10.20 7.63 -4.68
CA SER A 22 11.24 6.69 -4.23
C SER A 22 11.80 6.97 -2.82
N GLU A 23 11.03 7.60 -1.95
CA GLU A 23 11.39 7.92 -0.55
C GLU A 23 11.22 6.70 0.37
N PHE A 24 11.60 5.51 -0.10
CA PHE A 24 11.24 4.23 0.51
C PHE A 24 11.72 4.06 1.95
N ARG A 25 12.88 4.62 2.31
CA ARG A 25 13.43 4.53 3.68
C ARG A 25 12.60 5.34 4.68
N GLU A 26 12.18 6.54 4.30
CA GLU A 26 11.34 7.39 5.13
C GLU A 26 9.90 6.85 5.14
N TRP A 27 9.44 6.31 4.01
CA TRP A 27 8.13 5.67 3.89
C TRP A 27 7.95 4.49 4.88
N LEU A 28 9.01 3.71 5.14
CA LEU A 28 8.94 2.64 6.15
C LEU A 28 8.57 3.16 7.55
N LYS A 29 8.95 4.41 7.88
CA LYS A 29 8.65 5.03 9.18
C LYS A 29 7.18 5.44 9.34
N LEU A 30 6.41 5.46 8.25
CA LEU A 30 4.97 5.72 8.29
C LEU A 30 4.19 4.54 8.89
N TYR A 31 4.81 3.38 9.04
CA TYR A 31 4.16 2.17 9.50
C TYR A 31 4.50 1.83 10.96
N THR A 32 3.59 1.16 11.64
CA THR A 32 3.87 0.55 12.95
C THR A 32 4.70 -0.72 12.79
N ALA A 33 5.45 -1.11 13.83
CA ALA A 33 6.32 -2.30 13.78
C ALA A 33 5.54 -3.62 13.58
N ASP A 34 4.30 -3.68 14.06
CA ASP A 34 3.36 -4.80 13.94
C ASP A 34 2.47 -4.74 12.68
N SER A 35 2.79 -3.87 11.73
CA SER A 35 1.92 -3.59 10.60
C SER A 35 1.90 -4.69 9.53
N LEU A 36 0.76 -4.80 8.85
CA LEU A 36 0.54 -5.73 7.75
C LEU A 36 0.31 -4.99 6.42
N TYR A 37 1.00 -5.41 5.36
CA TYR A 37 0.73 -5.03 3.98
C TYR A 37 0.28 -6.27 3.19
N ALA A 38 -0.91 -6.21 2.59
CA ALA A 38 -1.46 -7.35 1.87
C ALA A 38 -2.12 -6.98 0.53
N VAL A 39 -1.99 -7.88 -0.43
CA VAL A 39 -2.61 -7.80 -1.76
C VAL A 39 -3.27 -9.15 -2.04
N PRO A 40 -4.50 -9.39 -1.59
CA PRO A 40 -5.18 -10.68 -1.77
C PRO A 40 -5.53 -10.93 -3.23
N ILE A 41 -5.56 -12.22 -3.60
CA ILE A 41 -6.08 -12.66 -4.91
C ILE A 41 -7.61 -12.70 -4.87
N ASP A 42 -8.17 -13.27 -3.81
CA ASP A 42 -9.62 -13.29 -3.59
C ASP A 42 -10.11 -11.87 -3.23
N PRO A 43 -10.96 -11.25 -4.07
CA PRO A 43 -11.46 -9.90 -3.83
C PRO A 43 -12.34 -9.80 -2.58
N ASP A 44 -13.00 -10.91 -2.19
CA ASP A 44 -13.93 -10.97 -1.07
C ASP A 44 -13.26 -11.49 0.22
N ALA A 45 -11.96 -11.78 0.17
CA ALA A 45 -11.18 -12.23 1.31
C ALA A 45 -11.38 -11.33 2.52
N LYS A 46 -11.67 -11.92 3.68
CA LYS A 46 -11.73 -11.19 4.95
C LYS A 46 -10.33 -10.98 5.52
N VAL A 47 -10.17 -9.97 6.36
CA VAL A 47 -8.86 -9.58 6.93
C VAL A 47 -8.27 -10.74 7.75
N GLU A 48 -9.11 -11.40 8.54
CA GLU A 48 -8.78 -12.55 9.39
C GLU A 48 -8.35 -13.81 8.63
N ASP A 49 -8.69 -13.89 7.35
CA ASP A 49 -8.39 -15.05 6.49
C ASP A 49 -7.15 -14.84 5.62
N LEU A 50 -6.60 -13.62 5.55
CA LEU A 50 -5.45 -13.29 4.70
C LEU A 50 -4.23 -14.18 4.95
N GLY A 51 -4.00 -14.60 6.20
CA GLY A 51 -2.91 -15.52 6.55
C GLY A 51 -3.14 -16.99 6.16
N LYS A 52 -4.31 -17.32 5.63
CA LYS A 52 -4.73 -18.69 5.25
C LYS A 52 -5.01 -18.84 3.75
N ILE A 53 -4.94 -17.76 2.99
CA ILE A 53 -5.26 -17.73 1.56
C ILE A 53 -4.05 -17.29 0.73
N LEU A 54 -4.19 -17.38 -0.58
CA LEU A 54 -3.17 -16.92 -1.51
C LEU A 54 -3.24 -15.39 -1.69
N ASN A 55 -2.08 -14.75 -1.57
CA ASN A 55 -1.91 -13.30 -1.74
C ASN A 55 -0.75 -13.04 -2.71
N TYR A 56 -0.84 -11.99 -3.51
CA TYR A 56 0.32 -11.47 -4.25
C TYR A 56 1.39 -10.90 -3.33
N ALA A 57 0.97 -10.32 -2.21
CA ALA A 57 1.84 -9.90 -1.12
C ALA A 57 1.13 -10.12 0.22
N TYR A 58 1.89 -10.57 1.21
CA TYR A 58 1.46 -10.68 2.60
C TYR A 58 2.70 -10.42 3.45
N ASP A 59 3.02 -9.13 3.61
CA ASP A 59 4.30 -8.66 4.13
C ASP A 59 4.10 -8.09 5.55
N ASN A 60 4.82 -8.65 6.51
CA ASN A 60 5.09 -8.01 7.80
C ASN A 60 6.18 -6.92 7.64
N ALA A 61 6.59 -6.28 8.74
CA ALA A 61 7.62 -5.23 8.72
C ALA A 61 8.94 -5.69 8.09
N GLU A 62 9.48 -6.85 8.51
CA GLU A 62 10.76 -7.39 7.98
C GLU A 62 10.68 -7.67 6.47
N MET A 63 9.58 -8.26 6.00
CA MET A 63 9.37 -8.54 4.58
C MET A 63 9.26 -7.25 3.76
N ARG A 64 8.63 -6.22 4.32
CA ARG A 64 8.51 -4.90 3.71
C ARG A 64 9.86 -4.18 3.62
N GLU A 65 10.70 -4.28 4.66
CA GLU A 65 12.09 -3.79 4.62
C GLU A 65 12.88 -4.47 3.50
N LYS A 66 12.82 -5.80 3.40
CA LYS A 66 13.46 -6.55 2.29
C LYS A 66 12.95 -6.14 0.91
N ARG A 67 11.70 -5.68 0.79
CA ARG A 67 11.15 -5.14 -0.46
C ARG A 67 11.78 -3.79 -0.79
N VAL A 68 11.92 -2.91 0.19
CA VAL A 68 12.61 -1.62 0.04
C VAL A 68 14.08 -1.80 -0.33
N GLU A 69 14.78 -2.75 0.30
CA GLU A 69 16.15 -3.09 -0.06
C GLU A 69 16.27 -3.53 -1.53
N ARG A 70 15.33 -4.34 -2.03
CA ARG A 70 15.29 -4.76 -3.43
C ARG A 70 15.03 -3.60 -4.39
N LEU A 71 14.15 -2.68 -4.02
CA LEU A 71 13.84 -1.48 -4.81
C LEU A 71 15.07 -0.56 -4.92
N LEU A 72 15.80 -0.36 -3.82
CA LEU A 72 16.99 0.49 -3.77
C LEU A 72 18.24 -0.20 -4.36
N GLY A 73 18.32 -1.52 -4.27
CA GLY A 73 19.53 -2.28 -4.55
C GLY A 73 19.91 -2.38 -6.03
N GLY A 74 19.01 -2.03 -6.97
CA GLY A 74 19.31 -1.94 -8.42
C GLY A 74 19.80 -3.24 -9.09
N ARG A 75 19.84 -4.37 -8.38
CA ARG A 75 20.48 -5.64 -8.80
C ARG A 75 19.58 -6.59 -9.56
N SER A 76 18.33 -6.21 -9.85
CA SER A 76 17.45 -7.03 -10.67
C SER A 76 17.54 -6.60 -12.13
N ILE A 77 18.35 -7.31 -12.91
CA ILE A 77 18.51 -7.10 -14.37
C ILE A 77 17.15 -7.22 -15.09
N SER A 78 16.25 -8.08 -14.59
CA SER A 78 14.88 -8.21 -15.11
C SER A 78 13.93 -7.09 -14.67
N ALA A 79 14.35 -6.20 -13.75
CA ALA A 79 13.59 -5.04 -13.29
C ALA A 79 14.10 -3.70 -13.85
N ALA A 80 15.14 -3.70 -14.70
CA ALA A 80 15.69 -2.50 -15.32
C ALA A 80 14.99 -2.18 -16.67
N PRO A 81 14.68 -0.89 -16.97
CA PRO A 81 14.71 0.26 -16.06
C PRO A 81 13.59 0.17 -15.00
N PRO A 82 13.79 0.78 -13.81
CA PRO A 82 12.74 0.89 -12.80
C PRO A 82 11.46 1.46 -13.40
N ALA A 83 10.33 0.90 -12.99
CA ALA A 83 9.04 1.46 -13.35
C ALA A 83 8.90 2.87 -12.79
N ARG A 84 8.40 3.80 -13.60
CA ARG A 84 7.90 5.09 -13.11
C ARG A 84 6.43 4.91 -12.76
N THR A 85 5.99 5.44 -11.63
CA THR A 85 4.60 5.34 -11.21
C THR A 85 4.01 6.72 -10.96
N VAL A 86 2.68 6.82 -11.14
CA VAL A 86 1.84 7.89 -10.62
C VAL A 86 0.62 7.24 -9.99
N ARG A 87 0.34 7.56 -8.73
CA ARG A 87 -0.79 7.02 -7.95
C ARG A 87 -1.81 8.11 -7.65
N LEU A 88 -3.03 7.92 -8.15
CA LEU A 88 -4.17 8.74 -7.76
C LEU A 88 -4.97 8.04 -6.67
N LEU A 89 -5.19 8.73 -5.57
CA LEU A 89 -6.11 8.33 -4.51
C LEU A 89 -7.38 9.20 -4.54
N SER A 90 -8.55 8.60 -4.43
CA SER A 90 -9.85 9.30 -4.42
C SER A 90 -10.91 8.54 -3.64
N ARG A 91 -12.14 9.06 -3.56
CA ARG A 91 -13.29 8.41 -2.88
C ARG A 91 -12.92 7.93 -1.48
N TYR A 92 -12.46 8.86 -0.65
CA TYR A 92 -12.14 8.58 0.74
C TYR A 92 -13.40 8.39 1.55
N ARG A 93 -13.44 7.32 2.34
CA ARG A 93 -14.54 7.03 3.26
C ARG A 93 -13.98 6.50 4.57
N MET A 94 -14.37 7.15 5.66
CA MET A 94 -14.17 6.61 7.00
C MET A 94 -15.12 5.42 7.19
N LEU A 95 -14.58 4.25 7.54
CA LEU A 95 -15.34 3.06 7.87
C LEU A 95 -15.53 2.94 9.39
N GLU A 96 -14.49 3.26 10.15
CA GLU A 96 -14.49 3.23 11.61
C GLU A 96 -13.62 4.38 12.13
N ALA A 97 -14.10 5.11 13.13
CA ALA A 97 -13.36 6.20 13.75
C ALA A 97 -13.25 5.99 15.26
N GLY A 98 -12.06 6.21 15.80
CA GLY A 98 -11.73 6.10 17.22
C GLY A 98 -10.64 7.09 17.63
N THR A 99 -10.34 7.18 18.92
CA THR A 99 -9.27 8.05 19.44
C THR A 99 -7.89 7.51 19.13
N GLU A 100 -7.74 6.19 19.29
CA GLU A 100 -6.48 5.47 19.07
C GLU A 100 -6.34 4.92 17.66
N ASN A 101 -7.45 4.48 17.05
CA ASN A 101 -7.43 3.77 15.78
C ASN A 101 -8.53 4.30 14.86
N CYS A 102 -8.31 4.24 13.55
CA CYS A 102 -9.37 4.40 12.57
C CYS A 102 -9.17 3.46 11.37
N THR A 103 -10.25 3.19 10.65
CA THR A 103 -10.24 2.41 9.41
C THR A 103 -10.84 3.27 8.31
N LEU A 104 -10.11 3.46 7.21
CA LEU A 104 -10.59 4.20 6.04
C LEU A 104 -10.38 3.40 4.75
N ARG A 105 -11.20 3.72 3.75
CA ARG A 105 -11.08 3.18 2.40
C ARG A 105 -10.93 4.31 1.39
N CYS A 106 -10.12 4.09 0.37
CA CYS A 106 -10.05 4.93 -0.83
C CYS A 106 -10.03 4.08 -2.10
N ALA A 107 -10.37 4.72 -3.22
CA ALA A 107 -10.04 4.22 -4.55
C ALA A 107 -8.59 4.56 -4.87
N GLN A 108 -7.89 3.65 -5.53
CA GLN A 108 -6.59 3.88 -6.14
C GLN A 108 -6.67 3.64 -7.65
N LEU A 109 -5.99 4.49 -8.42
CA LEU A 109 -5.53 4.18 -9.77
C LEU A 109 -4.02 4.44 -9.84
N LEU A 110 -3.24 3.37 -9.90
CA LEU A 110 -1.80 3.43 -10.11
C LEU A 110 -1.50 3.20 -11.58
N THR A 111 -0.83 4.16 -12.20
CA THR A 111 -0.31 4.04 -13.55
C THR A 111 1.18 3.76 -13.50
N GLU A 112 1.61 2.64 -14.08
CA GLU A 112 3.01 2.25 -14.26
C GLU A 112 3.42 2.58 -15.69
N LEU A 113 4.55 3.27 -15.88
CA LEU A 113 5.23 3.36 -17.17
C LEU A 113 6.54 2.56 -17.12
N ARG A 114 6.63 1.53 -17.96
CA ARG A 114 7.82 0.70 -18.07
C ARG A 114 8.06 0.26 -19.51
N GLN A 115 9.28 0.48 -20.01
CA GLN A 115 9.68 0.16 -21.40
C GLN A 115 8.69 0.73 -22.45
N GLY A 116 8.21 1.96 -22.23
CA GLY A 116 7.27 2.63 -23.14
C GLY A 116 5.84 2.09 -23.13
N ARG A 117 5.49 1.22 -22.17
CA ARG A 117 4.14 0.67 -22.00
C ARG A 117 3.55 1.15 -20.69
N GLU A 118 2.31 1.64 -20.76
CA GLU A 118 1.51 1.95 -19.58
C GLU A 118 0.76 0.71 -19.10
N ARG A 119 0.65 0.56 -17.78
CA ARG A 119 -0.21 -0.41 -17.12
C ARG A 119 -0.97 0.27 -16.00
N TYR A 120 -2.19 -0.18 -15.75
CA TYR A 120 -3.08 0.43 -14.77
C TYR A 120 -3.49 -0.60 -13.72
N TYR A 121 -3.43 -0.17 -12.46
CA TYR A 121 -3.79 -0.98 -11.30
C TYR A 121 -4.84 -0.21 -10.51
N ALA A 122 -6.10 -0.46 -10.87
CA ALA A 122 -7.26 0.05 -10.14
C ALA A 122 -7.53 -0.81 -8.91
N ALA A 123 -7.79 -0.20 -7.76
CA ALA A 123 -8.01 -0.93 -6.52
C ALA A 123 -8.94 -0.22 -5.52
N ASP A 124 -9.60 -1.02 -4.69
CA ASP A 124 -10.07 -0.59 -3.38
C ASP A 124 -8.94 -0.79 -2.37
N VAL A 125 -8.48 0.30 -1.73
CA VAL A 125 -7.44 0.23 -0.69
C VAL A 125 -8.07 0.51 0.66
N THR A 126 -7.93 -0.42 1.59
CA THR A 126 -8.34 -0.25 2.99
C THR A 126 -7.12 -0.07 3.86
N PHE A 127 -7.12 1.00 4.65
CA PHE A 127 -6.10 1.30 5.63
C PHE A 127 -6.67 1.18 7.04
N ARG A 128 -5.88 0.62 7.96
CA ARG A 128 -6.05 0.79 9.41
C ARG A 128 -4.92 1.66 9.92
N LEU A 129 -5.27 2.78 10.53
CA LEU A 129 -4.33 3.72 11.11
C LEU A 129 -4.39 3.64 12.63
N LYS A 130 -3.25 3.91 13.26
CA LYS A 130 -3.07 3.88 14.71
C LYS A 130 -2.31 5.13 15.15
N ARG A 131 -2.82 5.79 16.18
CA ARG A 131 -2.14 6.88 16.86
C ARG A 131 -0.98 6.31 17.66
N THR A 132 0.17 6.95 17.54
CA THR A 132 1.40 6.63 18.28
C THR A 132 1.92 7.90 18.92
N GLU A 133 2.94 7.78 19.77
CA GLU A 133 3.63 8.92 20.38
C GLU A 133 4.19 9.88 19.31
N ASP A 134 4.63 9.34 18.17
CA ASP A 134 5.18 10.11 17.05
C ASP A 134 4.13 10.53 16.00
N GLY A 135 2.84 10.43 16.34
CA GLY A 135 1.71 10.77 15.47
C GLY A 135 1.01 9.57 14.83
N LEU A 136 0.20 9.82 13.80
CA LEU A 136 -0.57 8.78 13.13
C LEU A 136 0.34 7.88 12.27
N ARG A 137 0.12 6.57 12.32
CA ARG A 137 0.89 5.56 11.58
C ARG A 137 -0.03 4.51 10.94
N ILE A 138 0.46 3.86 9.89
CA ILE A 138 -0.23 2.79 9.17
C ILE A 138 0.03 1.47 9.88
N ASN A 139 -1.03 0.88 10.44
CA ASN A 139 -0.99 -0.46 11.03
C ASN A 139 -1.40 -1.54 10.00
N GLN A 140 -2.18 -1.17 8.98
CA GLN A 140 -2.59 -2.10 7.95
C GLN A 140 -2.81 -1.37 6.61
N LYS A 141 -2.35 -1.95 5.51
CA LYS A 141 -2.70 -1.55 4.14
C LYS A 141 -3.11 -2.81 3.36
N ILE A 142 -4.36 -2.87 2.93
CA ILE A 142 -4.86 -3.95 2.06
C ILE A 142 -5.27 -3.35 0.73
N VAL A 143 -4.63 -3.82 -0.35
CA VAL A 143 -4.92 -3.41 -1.73
C VAL A 143 -5.71 -4.53 -2.43
N ARG A 144 -7.01 -4.30 -2.66
CA ARG A 144 -7.85 -5.19 -3.47
C ARG A 144 -7.87 -4.71 -4.90
N LEU A 145 -7.01 -5.30 -5.73
CA LEU A 145 -6.95 -5.02 -7.15
C LEU A 145 -8.26 -5.42 -7.83
N LEU A 146 -8.78 -4.58 -8.72
CA LEU A 146 -9.94 -4.90 -9.55
C LEU A 146 -9.67 -6.14 -10.43
N THR A 147 -8.41 -6.33 -10.83
CA THR A 147 -7.94 -7.42 -11.68
C THR A 147 -7.23 -8.53 -10.87
N SER A 148 -7.57 -8.72 -9.60
CA SER A 148 -6.85 -9.66 -8.72
C SER A 148 -6.94 -11.12 -9.16
N THR A 149 -7.99 -11.49 -9.89
CA THR A 149 -8.21 -12.84 -10.46
C THR A 149 -7.64 -13.01 -11.86
N GLU A 150 -7.15 -11.93 -12.47
CA GLU A 150 -6.64 -11.92 -13.83
C GLU A 150 -5.12 -12.10 -13.85
N ALA A 151 -4.58 -12.35 -15.05
CA ALA A 151 -3.14 -12.45 -15.24
C ALA A 151 -2.43 -11.13 -14.88
N LEU A 152 -1.75 -11.12 -13.74
CA LEU A 152 -0.91 -10.00 -13.32
C LEU A 152 0.51 -10.15 -13.86
N THR A 153 0.96 -9.12 -14.57
CA THR A 153 2.38 -8.99 -14.93
C THR A 153 3.21 -8.69 -13.67
N ALA A 154 4.51 -8.97 -13.72
CA ALA A 154 5.39 -8.83 -12.56
C ALA A 154 5.30 -7.42 -11.95
N VAL A 155 4.71 -7.32 -10.75
CA VAL A 155 4.60 -6.08 -9.98
C VAL A 155 5.91 -5.86 -9.23
N SER A 156 6.75 -4.95 -9.74
CA SER A 156 8.08 -4.66 -9.19
C SER A 156 8.12 -3.43 -8.26
N TYR A 157 6.97 -2.94 -7.82
CA TYR A 157 6.80 -1.77 -6.93
C TYR A 157 5.80 -2.10 -5.81
N ILE A 158 5.67 -1.19 -4.85
CA ILE A 158 4.66 -1.28 -3.79
C ILE A 158 3.34 -0.74 -4.34
N LEU A 159 2.24 -1.46 -4.17
CA LEU A 159 0.92 -1.03 -4.63
C LEU A 159 0.31 -0.03 -3.65
#